data_AF-A0A8X6ID94-F1
#
_entry.id   AF-A0A8X6ID94-F1
#
_cell.length_a   1.000
_cell.length_b   1.000
_cell.length_c   1.000
_cell.angle_alpha   90.00
_cell.angle_beta   90.00
_cell.angle_gamma   90.00
#
_symmetry.space_group_name_H-M   'P 1'
#
loop_
_entity.id
_entity.type
_entity.pdbx_description
1 polymer ?
#
loop_
_entity_poly.entity_id
_entity_poly.type
_entity_poly.pdbx_seq_one_letter_code
_entity_poly.pdbx_strand_id
1 'polypeptide(L)'
;MMKNNEELKILHEKKLLSYKECQRKSSELNKLLAITEKELQQKESETNSLRNMVKEKECQFDELSQMIDASLKRLDWAKIQREFKINQIRWKFNPPSAPWWGGFWERLIGILKDVLRKNFGRSSLTYEELFTLVCECESVMNSRPLISEEPDLKALTPSSFLQDLPNNDVPDMDKIHKTNINKRDTEIKTNIKRKISN
;
A
#
# COMPACT_ATOMS: atom_id res chain seq x y z
N MET A 1 7.13 85.37 21.79
CA MET A 1 7.30 84.48 22.97
C MET A 1 6.18 83.46 23.16
N MET A 2 4.93 83.73 22.75
CA MET A 2 3.81 82.79 22.89
C MET A 2 3.88 81.55 21.97
N LYS A 3 4.37 81.69 20.72
CA LYS A 3 4.46 80.57 19.75
C LYS A 3 5.29 79.37 20.24
N ASN A 4 6.39 79.62 20.96
CA ASN A 4 7.25 78.55 21.50
C ASN A 4 6.55 77.69 22.58
N ASN A 5 5.62 78.27 23.34
CA ASN A 5 4.98 77.57 24.45
C ASN A 5 3.86 76.65 23.93
N GLU A 6 3.14 77.09 22.90
CA GLU A 6 2.18 76.28 22.15
C GLU A 6 2.88 75.09 21.46
N GLU A 7 4.02 75.33 20.81
CA GLU A 7 4.82 74.30 20.13
C GLU A 7 5.37 73.26 21.11
N LEU A 8 5.83 73.67 22.30
CA LEU A 8 6.27 72.76 23.36
C LEU A 8 5.12 71.90 23.89
N LYS A 9 3.91 72.46 24.01
CA LYS A 9 2.71 71.73 24.44
C LYS A 9 2.31 70.67 23.41
N ILE A 10 2.32 71.04 22.12
CA ILE A 10 2.06 70.11 21.00
C ILE A 10 3.13 68.99 20.96
N LEU A 11 4.40 69.32 21.19
CA LEU A 11 5.49 68.33 21.23
C LEU A 11 5.31 67.34 22.40
N HIS A 12 4.89 67.82 23.56
CA HIS A 12 4.62 66.96 24.71
C HIS A 12 3.43 66.02 24.48
N GLU A 13 2.34 66.53 23.91
CA GLU A 13 1.17 65.71 23.54
C GLU A 13 1.52 64.64 22.50
N LYS A 14 2.33 64.98 21.47
CA LYS A 14 2.83 64.00 20.49
C LYS A 14 3.69 62.92 21.14
N LYS A 15 4.58 63.27 22.07
CA LYS A 15 5.37 62.30 22.84
C LYS A 15 4.49 61.40 23.69
N LEU A 16 3.45 61.95 24.33
CA LEU A 16 2.52 61.18 25.15
C LEU A 16 1.67 60.22 24.32
N LEU A 17 1.23 60.64 23.13
CA LEU A 17 0.50 59.80 22.18
C LEU A 17 1.37 58.65 21.68
N SER A 18 2.61 58.95 21.29
CA SER A 18 3.60 57.94 20.88
C SER A 18 3.90 56.93 22.00
N TYR A 19 4.02 57.39 23.24
CA TYR A 19 4.19 56.52 24.40
C TYR A 19 2.98 55.60 24.62
N LYS A 20 1.76 56.13 24.51
CA LYS A 20 0.52 55.33 24.61
C LYS A 20 0.38 54.32 23.47
N GLU A 21 0.77 54.68 22.24
CA GLU A 21 0.83 53.73 21.12
C GLU A 21 1.87 52.63 21.34
N CYS A 22 3.05 52.96 21.87
CA CYS A 22 4.07 51.99 22.22
C CYS A 22 3.58 51.01 23.29
N GLN A 23 2.90 51.50 24.33
CA GLN A 23 2.28 50.64 25.35
C GLN A 23 1.17 49.74 24.76
N ARG A 24 0.33 50.26 23.86
CA ARG A 24 -0.69 49.44 23.16
C ARG A 24 -0.04 48.33 22.35
N LYS A 25 0.94 48.67 21.52
CA LYS A 25 1.68 47.68 20.70
C LYS A 25 2.37 46.63 21.56
N SER A 26 2.98 47.03 22.68
CA SER A 26 3.59 46.09 23.63
C SER A 26 2.55 45.15 24.27
N SER A 27 1.38 45.67 24.64
CA SER A 27 0.27 44.84 25.14
C SER A 27 -0.24 43.85 24.09
N GLU A 28 -0.39 44.27 22.84
CA GLU A 28 -0.78 43.40 21.72
C GLU A 28 0.27 42.32 21.45
N LEU A 29 1.56 42.68 21.46
CA LEU A 29 2.66 41.73 21.28
C LEU A 29 2.67 40.64 22.36
N ASN A 30 2.44 41.02 23.63
CA ASN A 30 2.36 40.04 24.72
C ASN A 30 1.16 39.11 24.58
N LYS A 31 0.02 39.60 24.07
CA LYS A 31 -1.15 38.76 23.78
C LYS A 31 -0.85 37.76 22.66
N LEU A 32 -0.20 38.22 21.58
CA LEU A 32 0.22 37.35 20.48
C LEU A 32 1.23 36.31 20.94
N LEU A 33 2.22 36.70 21.75
CA LEU A 33 3.20 35.79 22.32
C LEU A 33 2.52 34.67 23.12
N ALA A 34 1.58 35.02 24.00
CA ALA A 34 0.82 34.05 24.79
C ALA A 34 -0.04 33.11 23.93
N ILE A 35 -0.56 33.58 22.79
CA ILE A 35 -1.28 32.72 21.83
C ILE A 35 -0.30 31.75 21.17
N THR A 36 0.83 32.25 20.67
CA THR A 36 1.84 31.41 20.01
C THR A 36 2.45 30.36 20.95
N GLU A 37 2.67 30.68 22.22
CA GLU A 37 3.16 29.73 23.22
C GLU A 37 2.14 28.61 23.49
N LYS A 38 0.84 28.97 23.57
CA LYS A 38 -0.24 27.97 23.70
C LYS A 38 -0.32 27.07 22.48
N GLU A 39 -0.23 27.64 21.28
CA GLU A 39 -0.23 26.87 20.04
C GLU A 39 1.00 25.94 19.95
N LEU A 40 2.17 26.41 20.37
CA LEU A 40 3.38 25.60 20.43
C LEU A 40 3.24 24.43 21.41
N GLN A 41 2.74 24.68 22.62
CA GLN A 41 2.48 23.64 23.62
C GLN A 41 1.47 22.62 23.13
N GLN A 42 0.40 23.08 22.47
CA GLN A 42 -0.59 22.21 21.85
C GLN A 42 0.06 21.31 20.78
N LYS A 43 0.88 21.88 19.90
CA LYS A 43 1.62 21.12 18.86
C LYS A 43 2.62 20.14 19.48
N GLU A 44 3.30 20.52 20.54
CA GLU A 44 4.21 19.64 21.26
C GLU A 44 3.46 18.46 21.91
N SER A 45 2.28 18.70 22.47
CA SER A 45 1.44 17.62 23.01
C SER A 45 0.95 16.65 21.93
N GLU A 46 0.54 17.17 20.76
CA GLU A 46 0.11 16.38 19.61
C GLU A 46 1.25 15.50 19.07
N THR A 47 2.44 16.08 18.92
CA THR A 47 3.62 15.36 18.43
C THR A 47 4.11 14.29 19.42
N ASN A 48 4.05 14.56 20.72
CA ASN A 48 4.37 13.57 21.76
C ASN A 48 3.37 12.42 21.78
N SER A 49 2.07 12.70 21.62
CA SER A 49 1.03 11.67 21.50
C SER A 49 1.28 10.75 20.30
N LEU A 50 1.53 11.34 19.12
CA LEU A 50 1.88 10.58 17.91
C LEU A 50 3.16 9.75 18.10
N ARG A 51 4.19 10.32 18.72
CA ARG A 51 5.45 9.60 19.00
C ARG A 51 5.23 8.40 19.91
N ASN A 52 4.38 8.53 20.93
CA ASN A 52 4.07 7.43 21.83
C ASN A 52 3.30 6.32 21.10
N MET A 53 2.31 6.68 20.26
CA MET A 53 1.59 5.70 19.43
C MET A 53 2.52 4.94 18.47
N VAL A 54 3.49 5.63 17.84
CA VAL A 54 4.47 4.97 16.97
C VAL A 54 5.35 4.01 17.78
N LYS A 55 5.87 4.44 18.93
CA LYS A 55 6.68 3.58 19.81
C LYS A 55 5.92 2.35 20.30
N GLU A 56 4.64 2.50 20.67
CA GLU A 56 3.80 1.36 21.07
C GLU A 56 3.67 0.35 19.93
N LYS A 57 3.49 0.81 18.69
CA LYS A 57 3.41 -0.07 17.51
C LYS A 57 4.74 -0.74 17.18
N GLU A 58 5.85 -0.04 17.33
CA GLU A 58 7.20 -0.61 17.18
C GLU A 58 7.45 -1.70 18.22
N CYS A 59 7.13 -1.45 19.49
CA CYS A 59 7.26 -2.43 20.57
C CYS A 59 6.43 -3.70 20.31
N GLN A 60 5.17 -3.53 19.87
CA GLN A 60 4.31 -4.67 19.48
C GLN A 60 4.91 -5.50 18.34
N PHE A 61 5.57 -4.86 17.39
CA PHE A 61 6.22 -5.55 16.28
C PHE A 61 7.45 -6.34 16.75
N ASP A 62 8.26 -5.78 17.64
CA ASP A 62 9.43 -6.44 18.21
C ASP A 62 9.06 -7.67 19.06
N GLU A 63 8.00 -7.57 19.85
CA GLU A 63 7.45 -8.69 20.62
C GLU A 63 7.01 -9.84 19.70
N LEU A 64 6.28 -9.52 18.64
CA LEU A 64 5.85 -10.52 17.64
C LEU A 64 7.04 -11.18 16.94
N SER A 65 8.05 -10.40 16.58
CA SER A 65 9.27 -10.90 15.94
C SER A 65 10.00 -11.90 16.85
N GLN A 66 10.17 -11.55 18.13
CA GLN A 66 10.77 -12.45 19.12
C GLN A 66 9.95 -13.73 19.32
N MET A 67 8.62 -13.62 19.30
CA MET A 67 7.74 -14.78 19.46
C MET A 67 7.84 -15.74 18.27
N ILE A 68 7.97 -15.21 17.05
CA ILE A 68 8.22 -15.99 15.83
C ILE A 68 9.57 -16.68 15.93
N ASP A 69 10.63 -15.96 16.28
CA ASP A 69 11.98 -16.53 16.41
C ASP A 69 12.05 -17.64 17.48
N ALA A 70 11.40 -17.43 18.61
CA ALA A 70 11.28 -18.44 19.65
C ALA A 70 10.55 -19.69 19.14
N SER A 71 9.49 -19.51 18.36
CA SER A 71 8.73 -20.61 17.76
C SER A 71 9.56 -21.37 16.72
N LEU A 72 10.31 -20.66 15.87
CA LEU A 72 11.20 -21.26 14.87
C LEU A 72 12.34 -22.07 15.51
N LYS A 73 12.87 -21.62 16.65
CA LYS A 73 13.89 -22.37 17.42
C LYS A 73 13.37 -23.67 18.00
N ARG A 74 12.07 -23.77 18.28
CA ARG A 74 11.43 -24.99 18.81
C ARG A 74 11.20 -26.06 17.73
N LEU A 75 11.35 -25.72 16.45
CA LEU A 75 11.17 -26.67 15.36
C LEU A 75 12.35 -27.64 15.30
N ASP A 76 12.06 -28.94 15.24
CA ASP A 76 13.06 -29.98 15.02
C ASP A 76 13.42 -30.04 13.53
N TRP A 77 14.44 -29.28 13.15
CA TRP A 77 14.96 -29.25 11.79
C TRP A 77 15.44 -30.62 11.29
N ALA A 78 15.91 -31.50 12.18
CA ALA A 78 16.38 -32.83 11.81
C ALA A 78 15.20 -33.75 11.43
N LYS A 79 14.10 -33.69 12.19
CA LYS A 79 12.84 -34.37 11.83
C LYS A 79 12.30 -33.84 10.51
N ILE A 80 12.22 -32.52 10.36
CA ILE A 80 11.73 -31.86 9.14
C ILE A 80 12.56 -32.29 7.92
N GLN A 81 13.90 -32.26 8.03
CA GLN A 81 14.78 -32.71 6.94
C GLN A 81 14.61 -34.20 6.60
N ARG A 82 14.34 -35.06 7.58
CA ARG A 82 14.11 -36.49 7.36
C ARG A 82 12.85 -36.73 6.54
N GLU A 83 11.75 -36.07 6.91
CA GLU A 83 10.47 -36.16 6.17
C GLU A 83 10.63 -35.64 4.73
N PHE A 84 11.35 -34.53 4.54
CA PHE A 84 11.58 -34.00 3.18
C PHE A 84 12.44 -34.89 2.30
N LYS A 85 13.42 -35.60 2.87
CA LYS A 85 14.22 -36.57 2.12
C LYS A 85 13.38 -37.74 1.60
N ILE A 86 12.41 -38.20 2.40
CA ILE A 86 11.46 -39.24 1.98
C ILE A 86 10.67 -38.76 0.76
N ASN A 87 10.21 -37.50 0.77
CA ASN A 87 9.44 -36.91 -0.32
C ASN A 87 10.29 -36.36 -1.48
N GLN A 88 11.60 -36.58 -1.48
CA GLN A 88 12.56 -36.05 -2.47
C GLN A 88 12.50 -34.51 -2.66
N ILE A 89 12.05 -33.77 -1.66
CA ILE A 89 11.94 -32.31 -1.72
C ILE A 89 13.31 -31.70 -1.40
N ARG A 90 13.91 -31.02 -2.38
CA ARG A 90 15.18 -30.27 -2.20
C ARG A 90 14.89 -28.81 -1.87
N TRP A 91 15.20 -28.40 -0.64
CA TRP A 91 15.19 -27.00 -0.25
C TRP A 91 16.38 -26.25 -0.83
N LYS A 92 16.10 -25.10 -1.44
CA LYS A 92 17.11 -24.16 -1.93
C LYS A 92 16.81 -22.79 -1.32
N PHE A 93 17.73 -22.28 -0.51
CA PHE A 93 17.64 -20.92 0.00
C PHE A 93 18.14 -19.93 -1.04
N ASN A 94 17.56 -18.73 -1.05
CA ASN A 94 18.06 -17.65 -1.87
C ASN A 94 19.45 -17.26 -1.38
N PRO A 95 20.45 -17.12 -2.28
CA PRO A 95 21.77 -16.69 -1.86
C PRO A 95 21.73 -15.24 -1.36
N PRO A 96 22.54 -14.88 -0.33
CA PRO A 96 22.52 -13.54 0.26
C PRO A 96 22.86 -12.43 -0.75
N SER A 97 23.64 -12.76 -1.78
CA SER A 97 23.99 -11.83 -2.86
C SER A 97 22.92 -11.69 -3.95
N ALA A 98 21.81 -12.44 -3.88
CA ALA A 98 20.75 -12.42 -4.89
C ALA A 98 19.36 -12.10 -4.32
N PRO A 99 19.17 -10.89 -3.72
CA PRO A 99 17.88 -10.49 -3.15
C PRO A 99 16.75 -10.49 -4.19
N TRP A 100 17.06 -10.28 -5.47
CA TRP A 100 16.05 -10.27 -6.55
C TRP A 100 15.35 -11.62 -6.77
N TRP A 101 15.90 -12.74 -6.28
CA TRP A 101 15.26 -14.07 -6.40
C TRP A 101 13.97 -14.17 -5.57
N GLY A 102 13.85 -13.37 -4.51
CA GLY A 102 12.65 -13.30 -3.67
C GLY A 102 11.54 -12.40 -4.22
N GLY A 103 11.83 -11.57 -5.22
CA GLY A 103 10.95 -10.45 -5.60
C GLY A 103 9.54 -10.84 -6.06
N PHE A 104 9.37 -12.04 -6.64
CA PHE A 104 8.05 -12.57 -6.98
C PHE A 104 7.20 -12.81 -5.73
N TRP A 105 7.76 -13.50 -4.74
CA TRP A 105 7.09 -13.80 -3.48
C TRP A 105 6.80 -12.54 -2.68
N GLU A 106 7.75 -11.60 -2.65
CA GLU A 106 7.56 -10.29 -1.99
C GLU A 106 6.42 -9.51 -2.62
N ARG A 107 6.32 -9.49 -3.96
CA ARG A 107 5.21 -8.87 -4.67
C ARG A 107 3.88 -9.55 -4.37
N LEU A 108 3.87 -10.89 -4.29
CA LEU A 108 2.68 -11.66 -3.94
C LEU A 108 2.19 -11.32 -2.52
N ILE A 109 3.11 -11.27 -1.56
CA ILE A 109 2.85 -10.86 -0.18
C ILE A 109 2.38 -9.41 -0.11
N GLY A 110 2.94 -8.52 -0.94
CA GLY A 110 2.50 -7.14 -1.07
C GLY A 110 1.04 -7.04 -1.48
N ILE A 111 0.63 -7.77 -2.52
CA ILE A 111 -0.76 -7.82 -2.98
C ILE A 111 -1.69 -8.32 -1.86
N LEU A 112 -1.33 -9.41 -1.18
CA LEU A 112 -2.11 -9.94 -0.06
C LEU A 112 -2.27 -8.90 1.06
N LYS A 113 -1.17 -8.25 1.47
CA LYS A 113 -1.19 -7.20 2.50
C LYS A 113 -2.04 -6.01 2.08
N ASP A 114 -2.01 -5.62 0.81
CA ASP A 114 -2.80 -4.51 0.29
C ASP A 114 -4.30 -4.84 0.31
N VAL A 115 -4.69 -6.06 -0.07
CA VAL A 115 -6.09 -6.51 0.01
C VAL A 115 -6.54 -6.52 1.47
N LEU A 116 -5.74 -7.08 2.39
CA LEU A 116 -6.08 -7.09 3.82
C LEU A 116 -6.21 -5.66 4.39
N ARG A 117 -5.28 -4.76 4.06
CA ARG A 117 -5.32 -3.35 4.51
C ARG A 117 -6.55 -2.61 3.99
N LYS A 118 -6.93 -2.83 2.72
CA LYS A 118 -8.10 -2.18 2.11
C LYS A 118 -9.41 -2.63 2.72
N ASN A 119 -9.53 -3.92 3.06
CA ASN A 119 -10.77 -4.46 3.62
C ASN A 119 -10.94 -4.13 5.11
N PHE A 120 -9.85 -4.06 5.90
CA PHE A 120 -9.94 -3.98 7.37
C PHE A 120 -9.43 -2.68 8.00
N GLY A 121 -8.61 -1.91 7.30
CA GLY A 121 -8.09 -0.63 7.79
C GLY A 121 -7.43 -0.75 9.18
N ARG A 122 -8.15 -0.32 10.23
CA ARG A 122 -7.69 -0.30 11.63
C ARG A 122 -8.42 -1.29 12.56
N SER A 123 -9.33 -2.11 12.04
CA SER A 123 -10.09 -3.07 12.85
C SER A 123 -9.24 -4.25 13.29
N SER A 124 -9.43 -4.73 14.52
CA SER A 124 -8.79 -5.96 15.03
C SER A 124 -9.60 -7.18 14.61
N LEU A 125 -8.95 -8.14 13.95
CA LEU A 125 -9.54 -9.40 13.52
C LEU A 125 -9.27 -10.50 14.53
N THR A 126 -10.25 -11.38 14.72
CA THR A 126 -10.05 -12.67 15.38
C THR A 126 -9.30 -13.63 14.45
N TYR A 127 -8.79 -14.72 15.01
CA TYR A 127 -8.06 -15.74 14.24
C TYR A 127 -8.92 -16.34 13.12
N GLU A 128 -10.18 -16.66 13.40
CA GLU A 128 -11.10 -17.29 12.43
C GLU A 128 -11.44 -16.34 11.28
N GLU A 129 -11.67 -15.07 11.58
CA GLU A 129 -11.89 -14.04 10.57
C GLU A 129 -10.65 -13.88 9.69
N LEU A 130 -9.46 -13.71 10.29
CA LEU A 130 -8.21 -13.58 9.54
C LEU A 130 -7.96 -14.80 8.65
N PHE A 131 -8.19 -16.01 9.16
CA PHE A 131 -8.02 -17.25 8.41
C PHE A 131 -8.95 -17.27 7.17
N THR A 132 -10.23 -17.00 7.37
CA THR A 132 -11.23 -16.96 6.30
C THR A 132 -10.84 -15.97 5.21
N LEU A 133 -10.37 -14.79 5.61
CA LEU A 133 -9.99 -13.73 4.68
C LEU A 133 -8.74 -14.07 3.88
N VAL A 134 -7.76 -14.72 4.50
CA VAL A 134 -6.57 -15.20 3.78
C VAL A 134 -7.00 -16.24 2.74
N CYS A 135 -7.91 -17.15 3.08
CA CYS A 135 -8.46 -18.13 2.12
C CYS A 135 -9.23 -17.45 0.97
N GLU A 136 -10.01 -16.39 1.24
CA GLU A 136 -10.68 -15.62 0.20
C GLU A 136 -9.68 -14.92 -0.72
N CYS A 137 -8.65 -14.28 -0.15
CA CYS A 137 -7.59 -13.64 -0.91
C CYS A 137 -6.84 -14.65 -1.79
N GLU A 138 -6.52 -15.82 -1.24
CA GLU A 138 -5.90 -16.92 -1.96
C GLU A 138 -6.75 -17.35 -3.16
N SER A 139 -8.06 -17.57 -2.95
CA SER A 139 -9.00 -17.96 -3.99
C SER A 139 -9.05 -16.94 -5.14
N VAL A 140 -9.11 -15.65 -4.81
CA VAL A 140 -9.10 -14.56 -5.79
C VAL A 140 -7.79 -14.53 -6.57
N MET A 141 -6.66 -14.65 -5.88
CA MET A 141 -5.34 -14.64 -6.51
C MET A 141 -5.14 -15.83 -7.44
N ASN A 142 -5.62 -17.01 -7.04
CA ASN A 142 -5.52 -18.24 -7.82
C ASN A 142 -6.50 -18.31 -9.00
N SER A 143 -7.61 -17.56 -8.94
CA SER A 143 -8.62 -17.47 -10.01
C SER A 143 -8.34 -16.34 -11.01
N ARG A 144 -7.34 -15.49 -10.74
CA ARG A 144 -7.02 -14.33 -11.59
C ARG A 144 -6.44 -14.78 -12.94
N PRO A 145 -6.94 -14.27 -14.08
CA PRO A 145 -6.36 -14.57 -15.38
C PRO A 145 -4.95 -13.96 -15.50
N LEU A 146 -4.00 -14.77 -15.96
CA LEU A 146 -2.61 -14.38 -16.25
C LEU A 146 -2.44 -13.82 -17.66
N ILE A 147 -3.34 -14.19 -18.57
CA ILE A 147 -3.33 -13.81 -19.98
C ILE A 147 -4.69 -13.18 -20.31
N SER A 148 -4.70 -12.24 -21.25
CA SER A 148 -5.93 -11.63 -21.76
C SER A 148 -6.87 -12.71 -22.28
N GLU A 149 -8.16 -12.57 -21.97
CA GLU A 149 -9.21 -13.45 -22.48
C GLU A 149 -9.33 -13.25 -23.99
N GLU A 150 -8.94 -14.24 -24.78
CA GLU A 150 -9.40 -14.34 -26.17
C GLU A 150 -10.79 -14.99 -26.16
N PRO A 151 -11.74 -14.52 -26.97
CA PRO A 151 -13.13 -14.97 -26.89
C PRO A 151 -13.32 -16.48 -27.11
N ASP A 152 -12.35 -17.13 -27.76
CA ASP A 152 -12.38 -18.56 -28.08
C ASP A 152 -11.46 -19.41 -27.17
N LEU A 153 -10.74 -18.80 -26.21
CA LEU A 153 -9.79 -19.49 -25.33
C LEU A 153 -10.10 -19.24 -23.86
N LYS A 154 -10.08 -20.32 -23.06
CA LYS A 154 -10.18 -20.21 -21.61
C LYS A 154 -8.94 -19.50 -21.05
N ALA A 155 -9.17 -18.47 -20.23
CA ALA A 155 -8.11 -17.72 -19.59
C ALA A 155 -7.27 -18.62 -18.67
N LEU A 156 -5.95 -18.53 -18.79
CA LEU A 156 -5.03 -19.29 -17.94
C LEU A 156 -4.94 -18.63 -16.56
N THR A 157 -5.25 -19.37 -15.50
CA THR A 157 -5.17 -18.88 -14.11
C THR A 157 -4.10 -19.67 -13.34
N PRO A 158 -3.54 -19.15 -12.24
CA PRO A 158 -2.61 -19.93 -11.41
C PRO A 158 -3.19 -21.27 -10.96
N SER A 159 -4.48 -21.32 -10.61
CA SER A 159 -5.16 -22.57 -10.24
C SER A 159 -5.12 -23.65 -11.34
N SER A 160 -5.09 -23.23 -12.61
CA SER A 160 -5.03 -24.14 -13.76
C SER A 160 -3.73 -24.95 -13.84
N PHE A 161 -2.67 -24.53 -13.15
CA PHE A 161 -1.41 -25.29 -13.06
C PHE A 161 -1.34 -26.21 -11.85
N LEU A 162 -2.16 -25.96 -10.83
CA LEU A 162 -2.15 -26.68 -9.56
C LEU A 162 -3.18 -27.81 -9.50
N GLN A 163 -4.25 -27.69 -10.28
CA GLN A 163 -5.29 -28.70 -10.39
C GLN A 163 -4.94 -29.69 -11.50
N ASP A 164 -5.13 -30.99 -11.23
CA ASP A 164 -5.16 -32.00 -12.30
C ASP A 164 -6.26 -31.60 -13.29
N LEU A 165 -5.91 -31.37 -14.55
CA LEU A 165 -6.87 -31.03 -15.60
C LEU A 165 -7.84 -32.20 -15.75
N PRO A 166 -9.12 -32.09 -15.34
CA PRO A 166 -10.03 -33.23 -15.36
C PRO A 166 -10.41 -33.61 -16.79
N ASN A 167 -10.41 -32.63 -17.71
CA ASN A 167 -10.59 -32.81 -19.14
C ASN A 167 -9.54 -31.98 -19.87
N ASN A 168 -8.87 -32.59 -20.84
CA ASN A 168 -7.94 -31.93 -21.75
C ASN A 168 -8.71 -31.10 -22.79
N ASP A 169 -9.63 -30.24 -22.34
CA ASP A 169 -10.38 -29.29 -23.18
C ASP A 169 -9.48 -28.11 -23.57
N VAL A 170 -8.22 -28.40 -23.90
CA VAL A 170 -7.34 -27.46 -24.57
C VAL A 170 -7.91 -27.32 -25.97
N PRO A 171 -8.40 -26.13 -26.36
CA PRO A 171 -8.91 -25.93 -27.70
C PRO A 171 -7.78 -26.23 -28.68
N ASP A 172 -8.07 -27.07 -29.67
CA ASP A 172 -7.11 -27.39 -30.72
C ASP A 172 -6.75 -26.09 -31.47
N MET A 173 -5.54 -25.58 -31.22
CA MET A 173 -5.06 -24.32 -31.77
C MET A 173 -5.11 -24.33 -33.30
N ASP A 174 -4.95 -25.49 -33.94
CA ASP A 174 -5.02 -25.60 -35.38
C ASP A 174 -6.46 -25.40 -35.88
N LYS A 175 -7.47 -25.81 -35.11
CA LYS A 175 -8.88 -25.58 -35.44
C LYS A 175 -9.25 -24.11 -35.30
N ILE A 176 -8.82 -23.44 -34.22
CA ILE A 176 -9.07 -22.01 -34.00
C ILE A 176 -8.34 -21.17 -35.05
N HIS A 177 -7.10 -21.52 -35.39
CA HIS A 177 -6.35 -20.79 -36.40
C HIS A 177 -7.01 -20.89 -37.78
N LYS A 178 -7.50 -22.09 -38.15
CA LYS A 178 -8.26 -22.31 -39.39
C LYS A 178 -9.56 -21.50 -39.43
N THR A 179 -10.35 -21.47 -38.35
CA THR A 179 -11.60 -20.69 -38.33
C THR A 179 -11.34 -19.19 -38.43
N ASN A 180 -10.29 -18.68 -37.77
CA ASN A 180 -9.91 -17.27 -37.86
C ASN A 180 -9.36 -16.88 -39.23
N ILE A 181 -8.55 -17.73 -39.89
CA ILE A 181 -8.13 -17.51 -41.27
C ILE A 181 -9.35 -17.48 -42.20
N ASN A 182 -10.24 -18.46 -42.09
CA ASN A 182 -11.43 -18.53 -42.93
C ASN A 182 -12.33 -17.29 -42.77
N LYS A 183 -12.55 -16.82 -41.54
CA LYS A 183 -13.31 -15.59 -41.26
C LYS A 183 -12.68 -14.38 -41.97
N ARG A 184 -11.36 -14.18 -41.82
CA ARG A 184 -10.62 -13.09 -42.48
C ARG A 184 -10.69 -13.20 -44.00
N ASP A 185 -10.57 -14.41 -44.56
CA ASP A 185 -10.69 -14.63 -46.00
C ASP A 185 -12.08 -14.26 -46.53
N THR A 186 -13.15 -14.59 -45.81
CA THR A 186 -14.51 -14.16 -46.16
C THR A 186 -14.69 -12.65 -46.08
N GLU A 187 -14.13 -11.99 -45.06
CA GLU A 187 -14.17 -10.53 -44.91
C GLU A 187 -13.40 -9.82 -46.02
N ILE A 188 -12.22 -10.32 -46.38
CA ILE A 188 -11.42 -9.80 -47.49
C ILE A 188 -12.19 -9.97 -48.81
N LYS A 189 -12.74 -11.16 -49.08
CA LYS A 189 -13.54 -11.41 -50.28
C LYS A 189 -14.77 -10.50 -50.36
N THR A 190 -15.48 -10.30 -49.25
CA THR A 190 -16.65 -9.39 -49.22
C THR A 190 -16.25 -7.93 -49.39
N ASN A 191 -15.14 -7.48 -48.79
CA ASN A 191 -14.63 -6.12 -48.96
C ASN A 191 -14.14 -5.85 -50.39
N ILE A 192 -13.46 -6.81 -51.02
CA ILE A 192 -13.08 -6.72 -52.43
C ILE A 192 -14.33 -6.67 -53.32
N LYS A 193 -15.33 -7.53 -53.06
CA LYS A 193 -16.59 -7.54 -53.81
C LYS A 193 -17.34 -6.21 -53.70
N ARG A 194 -17.39 -5.60 -52.50
CA ARG A 194 -17.96 -4.26 -52.31
C ARG A 194 -17.19 -3.17 -53.05
N LYS A 195 -15.86 -3.25 -53.09
CA LYS A 195 -15.01 -2.31 -53.84
C LYS A 195 -15.13 -2.43 -55.36
N ILE A 196 -15.46 -3.62 -55.88
CA ILE A 196 -15.66 -3.85 -57.31
C ILE A 196 -17.09 -3.49 -57.75
N SER A 197 -18.06 -3.52 -56.82
CA SER A 197 -19.46 -3.13 -57.08
C SER A 197 -19.76 -1.63 -56.91
N ASN A 198 -18.78 -0.82 -56.48
CA ASN A 198 -18.84 0.65 -56.45
C ASN A 198 -17.95 1.22 -57.56
#